data_AF-A0A847ANR5-F1
#
_entry.id   AF-A0A847ANR5-F1
#
_cell.length_a   1.000
_cell.length_b   1.000
_cell.length_c   1.000
_cell.angle_alpha   90.00
_cell.angle_beta   90.00
_cell.angle_gamma   90.00
#
_symmetry.space_group_name_H-M   'P 1'
#
loop_
_entity.id
_entity.type
_entity.pdbx_description
1 polymer ?
#
loop_
_entity_poly.entity_id
_entity_poly.type
_entity_poly.pdbx_seq_one_letter_code
_entity_poly.pdbx_strand_id
1 'polypeptide(L)'
;MELKYDIIVVGGGHAGCEAAAAAAKLGSKTLLITMDMSKFAQMSCNPAMGGIAKGQIIREIDALGGLSGIISDRSTIQFRMLNLSKGPAMWSPRSQNDRIVFSTFWREALEKVDNLDLWQDDVVRIIVKNSRVIGVRTKIGVKFYSNVVILTNGTFLNGLIHIGSTKISGGRIGELSSEGLTDQLSELGFKSGRLKTGTPARVDGRSIDFTKLTEQPGDESGYKFSYLPDTKSLLKRRSCWVTYTNNYSHEELR
;
A
#
# COMPACT_ATOMS: atom_id res chain seq x y z
N MET A 1 18.49 24.93 -13.04
CA MET A 1 18.32 24.59 -11.62
C MET A 1 18.42 23.08 -11.52
N GLU A 2 19.42 22.53 -10.84
CA GLU A 2 19.57 21.07 -10.71
C GLU A 2 18.59 20.55 -9.65
N LEU A 3 17.67 19.67 -10.05
CA LEU A 3 16.72 19.02 -9.15
C LEU A 3 17.42 17.89 -8.39
N LYS A 4 18.18 18.27 -7.37
CA LYS A 4 19.02 17.37 -6.56
C LYS A 4 18.39 17.07 -5.20
N TYR A 5 18.42 15.79 -4.84
CA TYR A 5 17.89 15.21 -3.62
C TYR A 5 18.92 14.23 -3.03
N ASP A 6 18.81 13.98 -1.73
CA ASP A 6 19.62 12.97 -1.06
C ASP A 6 19.07 11.55 -1.33
N ILE A 7 17.74 11.43 -1.37
CA ILE A 7 17.02 10.17 -1.61
C ILE A 7 15.86 10.44 -2.58
N ILE A 8 15.71 9.56 -3.58
CA ILE A 8 14.52 9.54 -4.44
C ILE A 8 13.79 8.22 -4.20
N VAL A 9 12.51 8.29 -3.89
CA VAL A 9 11.62 7.13 -3.74
C VAL A 9 10.67 7.07 -4.93
N VAL A 10 10.62 5.91 -5.59
CA VAL A 10 9.77 5.69 -6.78
C VAL A 10 8.61 4.78 -6.41
N GLY A 11 7.39 5.34 -6.50
CA GLY A 11 6.12 4.67 -6.26
C GLY A 11 5.47 5.09 -4.94
N GLY A 12 4.27 5.67 -4.99
CA GLY A 12 3.48 6.05 -3.82
C GLY A 12 2.72 4.89 -3.15
N GLY A 13 3.25 3.67 -3.17
CA GLY A 13 2.63 2.51 -2.50
C GLY A 13 2.90 2.49 -0.98
N HIS A 14 2.39 1.48 -0.26
CA HIS A 14 2.63 1.34 1.18
C HIS A 14 4.12 1.43 1.56
N ALA A 15 4.97 0.71 0.83
CA ALA A 15 6.42 0.73 1.05
C ALA A 15 7.05 2.09 0.73
N GLY A 16 6.65 2.72 -0.38
CA GLY A 16 7.21 4.01 -0.79
C GLY A 16 6.80 5.16 0.13
N CYS A 17 5.57 5.14 0.65
CA CYS A 17 5.12 6.15 1.61
C CYS A 17 5.90 6.06 2.92
N GLU A 18 6.12 4.85 3.46
CA GLU A 18 6.97 4.68 4.65
C GLU A 18 8.42 5.06 4.37
N ALA A 19 9.00 4.60 3.26
CA ALA A 19 10.39 4.89 2.92
C ALA A 19 10.64 6.40 2.77
N ALA A 20 9.74 7.10 2.09
CA ALA A 20 9.84 8.55 1.88
C ALA A 20 9.68 9.31 3.20
N ALA A 21 8.67 8.97 4.01
CA ALA A 21 8.45 9.60 5.30
C ALA A 21 9.62 9.35 6.27
N ALA A 22 10.14 8.12 6.32
CA ALA A 22 11.27 7.78 7.18
C ALA A 22 12.55 8.53 6.77
N ALA A 23 12.90 8.52 5.49
CA ALA A 23 14.07 9.23 4.96
C ALA A 23 14.02 10.73 5.28
N ALA A 24 12.87 11.36 5.03
CA ALA A 24 12.69 12.79 5.26
C ALA A 24 12.70 13.17 6.75
N LYS A 25 12.02 12.39 7.61
CA LYS A 25 12.05 12.59 9.07
C LYS A 25 13.45 12.41 9.68
N LEU A 26 14.30 11.58 9.07
CA LEU A 26 15.71 11.42 9.46
C LEU A 26 16.62 12.53 8.90
N GLY A 27 16.05 13.54 8.23
CA GLY A 27 16.75 14.75 7.79
C GLY A 27 17.24 14.74 6.33
N SER A 28 16.94 13.70 5.55
CA SER A 28 17.33 13.65 4.14
C SER A 28 16.37 14.47 3.27
N LYS A 29 16.89 15.31 2.37
CA LYS A 29 16.04 15.94 1.34
C LYS A 29 15.54 14.87 0.38
N THR A 30 14.26 14.53 0.48
CA THR A 30 13.67 13.36 -0.14
C THR A 30 12.65 13.75 -1.19
N LEU A 31 12.65 13.06 -2.33
CA LEU A 31 11.62 13.18 -3.36
C LEU A 31 10.84 11.89 -3.49
N LEU A 32 9.51 11.94 -3.32
CA LEU A 32 8.61 10.83 -3.65
C LEU A 32 7.94 11.07 -5.01
N ILE A 33 8.27 10.22 -5.99
CA ILE A 33 7.65 10.25 -7.32
C ILE A 33 6.57 9.18 -7.40
N THR A 34 5.35 9.55 -7.77
CA THR A 34 4.21 8.62 -7.93
C THR A 34 3.46 8.88 -9.22
N MET A 35 2.82 7.86 -9.80
CA MET A 35 2.02 8.01 -11.03
C MET A 35 0.74 8.83 -10.79
N ASP A 36 0.20 8.76 -9.57
CA ASP A 36 -1.06 9.39 -9.19
C ASP A 36 -1.02 9.80 -7.70
N MET A 37 -1.05 11.11 -7.45
CA MET A 37 -1.04 11.70 -6.11
C MET A 37 -2.36 11.53 -5.34
N SER A 38 -3.43 11.07 -5.99
CA SER A 38 -4.68 10.74 -5.30
C SER A 38 -4.65 9.34 -4.66
N LYS A 39 -3.63 8.51 -4.95
CA LYS A 39 -3.60 7.07 -4.62
C LYS A 39 -2.45 6.64 -3.70
N PHE A 40 -2.02 7.50 -2.79
CA PHE A 40 -0.98 7.14 -1.82
C PHE A 40 -1.40 5.96 -0.94
N ALA A 41 -0.53 4.94 -0.89
CA ALA A 41 -0.76 3.68 -0.18
C ALA A 41 -2.15 3.07 -0.42
N GLN A 42 -2.71 3.24 -1.62
CA GLN A 42 -4.07 2.78 -1.90
C GLN A 42 -4.19 1.27 -1.69
N MET A 43 -5.13 0.86 -0.83
CA MET A 43 -5.46 -0.54 -0.56
C MET A 43 -6.11 -1.16 -1.80
N SER A 44 -5.36 -1.90 -2.59
CA SER A 44 -5.85 -2.46 -3.87
C SER A 44 -6.62 -3.76 -3.71
N CYS A 45 -6.25 -4.56 -2.70
CA CYS A 45 -6.82 -5.88 -2.43
C CYS A 45 -7.81 -5.84 -1.27
N ASN A 46 -7.41 -6.27 -0.07
CA ASN A 46 -8.29 -6.29 1.10
C ASN A 46 -8.34 -4.89 1.75
N PRO A 47 -9.52 -4.35 2.12
CA PRO A 47 -9.64 -3.13 2.92
C PRO A 47 -9.24 -3.33 4.39
N ALA A 48 -8.13 -4.02 4.66
CA ALA A 48 -7.73 -4.43 6.00
C ALA A 48 -6.24 -4.27 6.24
N MET A 49 -5.90 -3.84 7.46
CA MET A 49 -4.53 -3.82 7.98
C MET A 49 -4.39 -4.83 9.12
N GLY A 50 -3.21 -5.44 9.24
CA GLY A 50 -2.93 -6.45 10.26
C GLY A 50 -3.44 -7.85 9.94
N GLY A 51 -3.70 -8.64 10.98
CA GLY A 51 -3.89 -10.09 10.94
C GLY A 51 -2.64 -10.84 11.41
N ILE A 52 -2.75 -12.17 11.59
CA ILE A 52 -1.86 -13.00 12.43
C ILE A 52 -0.39 -12.55 12.58
N ALA A 53 0.36 -12.39 11.49
CA ALA A 53 1.74 -11.87 11.53
C ALA A 53 1.83 -10.39 11.15
N LYS A 54 0.94 -9.94 10.27
CA LYS A 54 0.90 -8.58 9.74
C LYS A 54 0.63 -7.54 10.83
N GLY A 55 -0.16 -7.90 11.85
CA GLY A 55 -0.51 -7.00 12.92
C GLY A 55 0.70 -6.62 13.76
N GLN A 56 1.58 -7.58 13.99
CA GLN A 56 2.80 -7.44 14.78
C GLN A 56 3.80 -6.58 14.02
N ILE A 57 3.97 -6.84 12.72
CA ILE A 57 4.81 -6.00 11.84
C ILE A 57 4.31 -4.55 11.83
N ILE A 58 3.00 -4.29 11.80
CA ILE A 58 2.49 -2.92 11.85
C ILE A 58 2.82 -2.25 13.20
N ARG A 59 2.72 -2.99 14.32
CA ARG A 59 3.12 -2.46 15.62
C ARG A 59 4.63 -2.20 15.70
N GLU A 60 5.44 -3.05 15.09
CA GLU A 60 6.89 -2.84 15.00
C GLU A 60 7.23 -1.60 14.16
N ILE A 61 6.56 -1.43 13.01
CA ILE A 61 6.69 -0.22 12.18
C ILE A 61 6.32 1.04 12.99
N ASP A 62 5.23 0.99 13.75
CA ASP A 62 4.83 2.10 14.63
C ASP A 62 5.87 2.38 15.72
N ALA A 63 6.41 1.34 16.36
CA ALA A 63 7.46 1.48 17.37
C ALA A 63 8.76 2.09 16.81
N LEU A 64 9.04 1.88 15.53
CA LEU A 64 10.17 2.50 14.82
C LEU A 64 9.89 3.94 14.34
N GLY A 65 8.70 4.49 14.61
CA GLY A 65 8.31 5.84 14.20
C GLY A 65 7.67 5.93 12.80
N GLY A 66 7.32 4.79 12.22
CA GLY A 66 6.57 4.69 10.97
C GLY A 66 5.12 5.17 11.10
N LEU A 67 4.46 5.38 9.96
CA LEU A 67 3.14 6.01 9.91
C LEU A 67 1.98 4.99 9.76
N SER A 68 2.26 3.76 9.36
CA SER A 68 1.26 2.74 9.04
C SER A 68 0.34 2.43 10.20
N GLY A 69 0.85 2.32 11.43
CA GLY A 69 0.04 2.11 12.63
C GLY A 69 -0.93 3.25 12.85
N ILE A 70 -0.41 4.48 12.88
CA ILE A 70 -1.18 5.72 13.07
C ILE A 70 -2.30 5.85 12.03
N ILE A 71 -1.97 5.68 10.75
CA ILE A 71 -2.92 5.87 9.65
C ILE A 71 -3.97 4.75 9.64
N SER A 72 -3.56 3.51 9.95
CA SER A 72 -4.50 2.40 10.11
C SER A 72 -5.49 2.71 11.21
N ASP A 73 -5.06 3.13 12.39
CA ASP A 73 -5.97 3.42 13.50
C ASP A 73 -6.91 4.58 13.21
N ARG A 74 -6.43 5.67 12.58
CA ARG A 74 -7.28 6.83 12.24
C ARG A 74 -8.38 6.48 11.24
N SER A 75 -8.08 5.61 10.28
CA SER A 75 -9.02 5.19 9.21
C SER A 75 -9.80 3.90 9.53
N THR A 76 -9.68 3.38 10.75
CA THR A 76 -10.31 2.11 11.15
C THR A 76 -11.82 2.27 11.30
N ILE A 77 -12.59 1.41 10.62
CA ILE A 77 -14.04 1.28 10.78
C ILE A 77 -14.44 0.03 11.55
N GLN A 78 -13.52 -0.92 11.72
CA GLN A 78 -13.69 -2.09 12.58
C GLN A 78 -12.32 -2.53 13.08
N PHE A 79 -12.17 -2.76 14.39
CA PHE A 79 -10.95 -3.36 14.93
C PHE A 79 -11.27 -4.71 15.58
N ARG A 80 -10.39 -5.70 15.42
CA ARG A 80 -10.46 -6.99 16.11
C ARG A 80 -9.07 -7.46 16.52
N MET A 81 -8.94 -7.95 17.75
CA MET A 81 -7.80 -8.71 18.20
C MET A 81 -8.03 -10.19 17.89
N LEU A 82 -7.19 -10.75 17.04
CA LEU A 82 -7.26 -12.17 16.67
C LEU A 82 -6.66 -13.04 17.77
N ASN A 83 -7.15 -14.28 17.88
CA ASN A 83 -6.65 -15.30 18.81
C ASN A 83 -6.71 -14.93 20.29
N LEU A 84 -7.69 -14.12 20.72
CA LEU A 84 -7.84 -13.71 22.13
C LEU A 84 -7.85 -14.89 23.12
N SER A 85 -8.43 -16.03 22.74
CA SER A 85 -8.49 -17.24 23.57
C SER A 85 -7.16 -17.99 23.74
N LYS A 86 -6.12 -17.68 22.95
CA LYS A 86 -4.85 -18.42 22.92
C LYS A 86 -3.72 -17.76 23.73
N GLY A 87 -4.04 -16.72 24.49
CA GLY A 87 -3.11 -15.97 25.34
C GLY A 87 -2.32 -14.88 24.59
N PRO A 88 -1.72 -13.91 25.32
CA PRO A 88 -1.17 -12.67 24.76
C PRO A 88 -0.09 -12.85 23.68
N ALA A 89 0.73 -13.90 23.78
CA ALA A 89 1.76 -14.19 22.79
C ALA A 89 1.19 -14.51 21.39
N MET A 90 -0.06 -14.98 21.33
CA MET A 90 -0.75 -15.32 20.07
C MET A 90 -1.67 -14.20 19.57
N TRP A 91 -1.86 -13.14 20.35
CA TRP A 91 -2.74 -12.03 20.00
C TRP A 91 -2.18 -11.23 18.83
N SER A 92 -3.05 -10.91 17.88
CA SER A 92 -2.65 -10.16 16.69
C SER A 92 -3.70 -9.14 16.29
N PRO A 93 -3.36 -7.85 16.20
CA PRO A 93 -4.31 -6.82 15.84
C PRO A 93 -4.68 -6.87 14.35
N ARG A 94 -5.94 -6.60 14.05
CA ARG A 94 -6.47 -6.49 12.69
C ARG A 94 -7.53 -5.39 12.63
N SER A 95 -7.46 -4.52 11.65
CA SER A 95 -8.51 -3.54 11.33
C SER A 95 -9.09 -3.76 9.95
N GLN A 96 -10.36 -3.41 9.79
CA GLN A 96 -10.93 -2.98 8.52
C GLN A 96 -10.84 -1.46 8.44
N ASN A 97 -10.42 -0.95 7.29
CA ASN A 97 -10.15 0.45 7.06
C ASN A 97 -11.04 0.99 5.94
N ASP A 98 -11.50 2.22 6.09
CA ASP A 98 -12.06 2.94 4.96
C ASP A 98 -10.94 3.22 3.94
N ARG A 99 -11.05 2.65 2.75
CA ARG A 99 -9.99 2.68 1.72
C ARG A 99 -9.70 4.10 1.24
N ILE A 100 -10.72 4.94 1.14
CA ILE A 100 -10.59 6.31 0.64
C ILE A 100 -9.94 7.15 1.73
N VAL A 101 -10.50 7.09 2.95
CA VAL A 101 -9.97 7.84 4.10
C VAL A 101 -8.53 7.43 4.43
N PHE A 102 -8.18 6.14 4.32
CA PHE A 102 -6.80 5.67 4.51
C PHE A 102 -5.82 6.33 3.53
N SER A 103 -6.17 6.37 2.23
CA SER A 103 -5.35 7.02 1.20
C SER A 103 -5.24 8.53 1.42
N THR A 104 -6.35 9.17 1.83
CA THR A 104 -6.37 10.60 2.18
C THR A 104 -5.46 10.90 3.37
N PHE A 105 -5.53 10.12 4.45
CA PHE A 105 -4.65 10.31 5.61
C PHE A 105 -3.18 10.06 5.31
N TRP A 106 -2.86 9.13 4.39
CA TRP A 106 -1.49 9.01 3.88
C TRP A 106 -1.02 10.26 3.18
N ARG A 107 -1.83 10.80 2.27
CA ARG A 107 -1.51 12.05 1.58
C ARG A 107 -1.28 13.20 2.56
N GLU A 108 -2.24 13.42 3.46
CA GLU A 108 -2.14 14.47 4.48
C GLU A 108 -0.91 14.31 5.39
N ALA A 109 -0.53 13.07 5.71
CA ALA A 109 0.64 12.81 6.51
C ALA A 109 1.92 13.13 5.75
N LEU A 110 2.04 12.71 4.49
CA LEU A 110 3.21 12.96 3.64
C LEU A 110 3.40 14.45 3.35
N GLU A 111 2.33 15.17 3.04
CA GLU A 111 2.37 16.62 2.78
C GLU A 111 2.82 17.45 4.01
N LYS A 112 2.81 16.85 5.21
CA LYS A 112 3.26 17.49 6.46
C LYS A 112 4.66 17.07 6.89
N VAL A 113 5.33 16.18 6.16
CA VAL A 113 6.70 15.77 6.49
C VAL A 113 7.68 16.80 5.93
N ASP A 114 8.43 17.46 6.81
CA ASP A 114 9.50 18.35 6.40
C ASP A 114 10.56 17.61 5.56
N ASN A 115 11.20 18.31 4.62
CA ASN A 115 12.18 17.77 3.69
C ASN A 115 11.64 16.71 2.70
N LEU A 116 10.32 16.55 2.58
CA LEU A 116 9.70 15.65 1.59
C LEU A 116 9.01 16.45 0.48
N ASP A 117 9.56 16.37 -0.73
CA ASP A 117 8.90 16.85 -1.93
C ASP A 117 8.11 15.72 -2.61
N LEU A 118 6.95 16.05 -3.17
CA LEU A 118 6.09 15.09 -3.89
C LEU A 118 6.01 15.47 -5.37
N TRP A 119 6.12 14.48 -6.27
CA TRP A 119 6.03 14.70 -7.71
C TRP A 119 5.14 13.65 -8.39
N GLN A 120 4.25 14.10 -9.28
CA GLN A 120 3.41 13.19 -10.06
C GLN A 120 3.99 12.94 -11.45
N ASP A 121 4.55 11.76 -11.69
CA ASP A 121 5.05 11.31 -12.99
C ASP A 121 5.40 9.82 -12.96
N ASP A 122 5.62 9.25 -14.14
CA ASP A 122 6.13 7.89 -14.30
C ASP A 122 7.67 7.94 -14.37
N VAL A 123 8.37 7.22 -13.49
CA VAL A 123 9.82 7.02 -13.64
C VAL A 123 10.06 5.92 -14.65
N VAL A 124 10.70 6.25 -15.77
CA VAL A 124 10.93 5.31 -16.88
C VAL A 124 12.36 4.78 -16.93
N ARG A 125 13.32 5.48 -16.31
CA ARG A 125 14.73 5.05 -16.24
C ARG A 125 15.41 5.51 -14.96
N ILE A 126 16.34 4.69 -14.47
CA ILE A 126 17.39 5.10 -13.53
C ILE A 126 18.60 5.62 -14.32
N ILE A 127 19.30 6.63 -13.79
CA ILE A 127 20.51 7.18 -14.40
C ILE A 127 21.70 6.57 -13.67
N VAL A 128 22.58 5.88 -14.40
CA VAL A 128 23.73 5.18 -13.83
C VAL A 128 25.01 5.67 -14.49
N LYS A 129 26.04 5.93 -13.68
CA LYS A 129 27.39 6.27 -14.13
C LYS A 129 28.40 5.45 -13.33
N ASN A 130 29.31 4.76 -14.02
CA ASN A 130 30.35 3.92 -13.40
C ASN A 130 29.78 2.95 -12.35
N SER A 131 28.71 2.24 -12.72
CA SER A 131 27.98 1.29 -11.83
C SER A 131 27.40 1.89 -10.56
N ARG A 132 27.22 3.22 -10.50
CA ARG A 132 26.55 3.93 -9.40
C ARG A 132 25.33 4.66 -9.91
N VAL A 133 24.23 4.59 -9.16
CA VAL A 133 23.05 5.42 -9.45
C VAL A 133 23.38 6.89 -9.18
N ILE A 134 22.94 7.75 -10.09
CA ILE A 134 23.10 9.21 -9.98
C ILE A 134 21.76 9.95 -10.15
N GLY A 135 20.66 9.24 -10.36
CA GLY A 135 19.34 9.85 -10.47
C GLY A 135 18.30 8.99 -11.16
N VAL A 136 17.20 9.62 -11.55
CA VAL A 136 16.10 9.03 -12.32
C VAL A 136 15.64 9.99 -13.43
N ARG A 137 15.07 9.42 -14.49
CA ARG A 137 14.41 10.17 -15.56
C ARG A 137 12.93 9.80 -15.61
N THR A 138 12.08 10.82 -15.59
CA THR A 138 10.63 10.63 -15.71
C THR A 138 10.17 10.57 -17.16
N LYS A 139 8.90 10.25 -17.38
CA LYS A 139 8.29 10.06 -18.71
C LYS A 139 8.21 11.35 -19.50
N ILE A 140 7.94 12.49 -18.86
CA ILE A 140 7.99 13.80 -19.53
C ILE A 140 9.42 14.30 -19.78
N GLY A 141 10.44 13.52 -19.40
CA GLY A 141 11.85 13.80 -19.69
C GLY A 141 12.61 14.56 -18.60
N VAL A 142 11.98 14.86 -17.45
CA VAL A 142 12.65 15.51 -16.32
C VAL A 142 13.67 14.56 -15.70
N LYS A 143 14.84 15.10 -15.35
CA LYS A 143 15.91 14.36 -14.66
C LYS A 143 16.03 14.88 -13.22
N PHE A 144 15.90 13.95 -12.28
CA PHE A 144 16.14 14.20 -10.87
C PHE A 144 17.42 13.48 -10.46
N TYR A 145 18.29 14.14 -9.70
CA TYR A 145 19.60 13.61 -9.34
C TYR A 145 19.64 13.21 -7.87
N SER A 146 20.18 12.02 -7.61
CA SER A 146 20.41 11.48 -6.27
C SER A 146 21.38 10.30 -6.33
N ASN A 147 22.19 10.15 -5.28
CA ASN A 147 23.07 8.99 -5.12
C ASN A 147 22.34 7.77 -4.54
N VAL A 148 21.08 7.93 -4.13
CA VAL A 148 20.24 6.87 -3.54
C VAL A 148 18.85 6.90 -4.19
N VAL A 149 18.43 5.76 -4.71
CA VAL A 149 17.09 5.56 -5.29
C VAL A 149 16.45 4.32 -4.68
N ILE A 150 15.24 4.46 -4.15
CA ILE A 150 14.44 3.36 -3.60
C ILE A 150 13.30 3.05 -4.57
N LEU A 151 13.27 1.84 -5.12
CA LEU A 151 12.26 1.38 -6.05
C LEU A 151 11.14 0.61 -5.32
N THR A 152 9.92 1.13 -5.34
CA THR A 152 8.73 0.54 -4.69
C THR A 152 7.55 0.42 -5.66
N ASN A 153 7.82 -0.05 -6.87
CA ASN A 153 6.90 -0.03 -8.00
C ASN A 153 5.68 -0.96 -7.89
N GLY A 154 5.53 -1.71 -6.79
CA GLY A 154 4.37 -2.58 -6.55
C GLY A 154 4.07 -3.54 -7.71
N THR A 155 2.81 -3.57 -8.15
CA THR A 155 2.33 -4.42 -9.24
C THR A 155 2.43 -3.76 -10.62
N PHE A 156 3.09 -2.60 -10.74
CA PHE A 156 3.05 -1.78 -11.95
C PHE A 156 4.10 -2.16 -13.01
N LEU A 157 5.29 -2.63 -12.61
CA LEU A 157 6.35 -3.00 -13.55
C LEU A 157 5.91 -4.14 -14.47
N ASN A 158 5.79 -3.86 -15.78
CA ASN A 158 5.31 -4.79 -16.79
C ASN A 158 4.04 -5.55 -16.34
N GLY A 159 3.14 -4.81 -15.66
CA GLY A 159 1.90 -5.32 -15.09
C GLY A 159 0.94 -5.86 -16.15
N LEU A 160 0.34 -7.02 -15.87
CA LEU A 160 -0.62 -7.67 -16.77
C LEU A 160 -1.82 -8.19 -15.97
N ILE A 161 -2.99 -7.68 -16.30
CA ILE A 161 -4.26 -8.06 -15.68
C ILE A 161 -4.84 -9.24 -16.45
N HIS A 162 -5.35 -10.24 -15.72
CA HIS A 162 -5.99 -11.42 -16.29
C HIS A 162 -7.45 -11.50 -15.86
N ILE A 163 -8.37 -11.53 -16.83
CA ILE A 163 -9.80 -11.76 -16.61
C ILE A 163 -10.25 -12.86 -17.58
N GLY A 164 -10.38 -14.09 -17.08
CA GLY A 164 -10.57 -15.26 -17.95
C GLY A 164 -9.43 -15.38 -18.98
N SER A 165 -9.78 -15.40 -20.26
CA SER A 165 -8.84 -15.38 -21.39
C SER A 165 -8.31 -13.99 -21.73
N THR A 166 -8.97 -12.92 -21.28
CA THR A 166 -8.60 -11.54 -21.58
C THR A 166 -7.36 -11.11 -20.78
N LYS A 167 -6.41 -10.48 -21.48
CA LYS A 167 -5.18 -9.92 -20.91
C LYS A 167 -5.13 -8.42 -21.22
N ILE A 168 -4.92 -7.60 -20.18
CA ILE A 168 -4.89 -6.13 -20.29
C ILE A 168 -3.60 -5.63 -19.66
N SER A 169 -2.84 -4.78 -20.38
CA SER A 169 -1.67 -4.12 -19.80
C SER A 169 -2.12 -3.14 -18.71
N GLY A 170 -1.60 -3.29 -17.50
CA GLY A 170 -2.02 -2.48 -16.36
C GLY A 170 -1.40 -2.92 -15.05
N GLY A 171 -1.06 -1.96 -14.19
CA GLY A 171 -0.56 -2.27 -12.85
C GLY A 171 -1.67 -2.67 -11.89
N ARG A 172 -2.85 -2.06 -12.05
CA ARG A 172 -4.09 -2.33 -11.32
C ARG A 172 -5.27 -2.08 -12.27
N ILE A 173 -6.45 -2.57 -11.93
CA ILE A 173 -7.64 -2.36 -12.77
C ILE A 173 -7.92 -0.86 -12.94
N GLY A 174 -7.99 -0.40 -14.20
CA GLY A 174 -8.14 1.01 -14.54
C GLY A 174 -6.87 1.86 -14.44
N GLU A 175 -5.70 1.26 -14.19
CA GLU A 175 -4.42 1.96 -14.07
C GLU A 175 -3.38 1.38 -15.02
N LEU A 176 -2.64 2.27 -15.69
CA LEU A 176 -1.60 1.89 -16.64
C LEU A 176 -0.48 1.11 -15.96
N SER A 177 0.21 0.27 -16.73
CA SER A 177 1.46 -0.36 -16.31
C SER A 177 2.61 0.64 -16.47
N SER A 178 3.72 0.36 -15.78
CA SER A 178 5.00 1.05 -15.98
C SER A 178 5.91 0.16 -16.82
N GLU A 179 6.51 0.74 -17.85
CA GLU A 179 7.40 0.06 -18.80
C GLU A 179 8.83 0.65 -18.76
N GLY A 180 9.80 -0.07 -19.31
CA GLY A 180 11.19 0.38 -19.47
C GLY A 180 12.12 0.14 -18.27
N LEU A 181 11.64 0.31 -17.03
CA LEU A 181 12.47 0.10 -15.83
C LEU A 181 12.94 -1.36 -15.69
N THR A 182 12.09 -2.34 -15.95
CA THR A 182 12.46 -3.77 -15.83
C THR A 182 13.53 -4.18 -16.83
N ASP A 183 13.43 -3.68 -18.07
CA ASP A 183 14.39 -3.99 -19.12
C ASP A 183 15.76 -3.41 -18.75
N GLN A 184 15.78 -2.16 -18.29
CA GLN A 184 17.01 -1.52 -17.82
C GLN A 184 17.64 -2.24 -16.62
N LEU A 185 16.84 -2.67 -15.64
CA LEU A 185 17.37 -3.45 -14.52
C LEU A 185 17.99 -4.77 -15.00
N SER A 186 17.39 -5.39 -16.01
CA SER A 186 17.94 -6.61 -16.63
C SER A 186 19.25 -6.34 -17.35
N GLU A 187 19.37 -5.22 -18.09
CA GLU A 187 20.62 -4.74 -18.71
C GLU A 187 21.73 -4.48 -17.69
N LEU A 188 21.37 -4.04 -16.47
CA LEU A 188 22.29 -3.82 -15.35
C LEU A 188 22.67 -5.12 -14.60
N GLY A 189 22.17 -6.28 -15.05
CA GLY A 189 22.52 -7.59 -14.50
C GLY A 189 21.57 -8.12 -13.43
N PHE A 190 20.43 -7.47 -13.18
CA PHE A 190 19.41 -8.01 -12.28
C PHE A 190 18.60 -9.13 -12.95
N LYS A 191 18.28 -10.17 -12.18
CA LYS A 191 17.33 -11.20 -12.62
C LYS A 191 15.91 -10.73 -12.37
N SER A 192 15.05 -10.84 -13.38
CA SER A 192 13.62 -10.55 -13.28
C SER A 192 12.79 -11.82 -13.41
N GLY A 193 11.61 -11.81 -12.77
CA GLY A 193 10.63 -12.89 -12.81
C GLY A 193 9.21 -12.33 -12.72
N ARG A 194 8.20 -13.19 -12.88
CA ARG A 194 6.79 -12.77 -12.81
C ARG A 194 6.07 -13.51 -11.69
N LEU A 195 5.36 -12.76 -10.86
CA LEU A 195 4.42 -13.27 -9.87
C LEU A 195 2.99 -12.90 -10.29
N LYS A 196 2.03 -13.73 -9.91
CA LYS A 196 0.61 -13.49 -10.14
C LYS A 196 -0.14 -13.56 -8.82
N THR A 197 -1.02 -12.59 -8.59
CA THR A 197 -1.93 -12.55 -7.46
C THR A 197 -3.33 -12.21 -7.95
N GLY A 198 -4.36 -12.65 -7.21
CA GLY A 198 -5.76 -12.37 -7.51
C GLY A 198 -6.39 -11.43 -6.49
N THR A 199 -7.46 -10.75 -6.89
CA THR A 199 -8.36 -10.02 -5.99
C THR A 199 -9.78 -10.47 -6.26
N PRO A 200 -10.63 -10.60 -5.22
CA PRO A 200 -12.05 -10.86 -5.44
C PRO A 200 -12.72 -9.67 -6.13
N ALA A 201 -13.86 -9.94 -6.78
CA ALA A 201 -14.74 -8.92 -7.33
C ALA A 201 -15.26 -7.96 -6.23
N ARG A 202 -15.69 -6.77 -6.64
CA ARG A 202 -16.43 -5.84 -5.77
C ARG A 202 -17.91 -6.01 -6.06
N VAL A 203 -18.70 -6.19 -5.00
CA VAL A 203 -20.15 -6.41 -5.08
C VAL A 203 -20.87 -5.21 -4.49
N ASP A 204 -21.99 -4.81 -5.07
CA ASP A 204 -22.84 -3.76 -4.54
C ASP A 204 -23.51 -4.23 -3.24
N GLY A 205 -23.31 -3.51 -2.15
CA GLY A 205 -23.90 -3.85 -0.85
C GLY A 205 -25.43 -3.85 -0.88
N ARG A 206 -26.08 -3.09 -1.77
CA ARG A 206 -27.55 -3.01 -1.87
C ARG A 206 -28.18 -4.28 -2.43
N SER A 207 -27.41 -5.08 -3.16
CA SER A 207 -27.87 -6.35 -3.73
C SER A 207 -27.63 -7.55 -2.81
N ILE A 208 -27.17 -7.33 -1.58
CA ILE A 208 -26.88 -8.38 -0.61
C ILE A 208 -28.01 -8.43 0.43
N ASP A 209 -28.60 -9.61 0.60
CA ASP A 209 -29.53 -9.89 1.69
C ASP A 209 -28.76 -10.22 2.98
N PHE A 210 -28.44 -9.18 3.76
CA PHE A 210 -27.68 -9.32 5.02
C PHE A 210 -28.43 -10.10 6.11
N THR A 211 -29.76 -10.25 6.00
CA THR A 211 -30.57 -10.96 7.02
C THR A 211 -30.25 -12.45 7.10
N LYS A 212 -29.66 -12.99 6.02
CA LYS A 212 -29.23 -14.40 5.93
C LYS A 212 -27.77 -14.62 6.29
N LEU A 213 -27.05 -13.55 6.64
CA LEU A 213 -25.63 -13.60 6.93
C LEU A 213 -25.38 -13.50 8.43
N THR A 214 -24.26 -14.06 8.89
CA THR A 214 -23.84 -13.90 10.29
C THR A 214 -23.06 -12.61 10.43
N GLU A 215 -23.60 -11.65 11.20
CA GLU A 215 -22.88 -10.42 11.53
C GLU A 215 -21.63 -10.73 12.37
N GLN A 216 -20.54 -10.05 12.05
CA GLN A 216 -19.30 -10.10 12.80
C GLN A 216 -18.88 -8.66 13.15
N PRO A 217 -19.25 -8.18 14.35
CA PRO A 217 -18.85 -6.85 14.80
C PRO A 217 -17.35 -6.79 15.16
N GLY A 218 -16.86 -5.56 15.37
CA GLY A 218 -15.54 -5.32 15.93
C GLY A 218 -15.51 -5.50 17.45
N ASP A 219 -14.32 -5.48 18.03
CA ASP A 219 -14.12 -5.52 19.47
C ASP A 219 -14.46 -4.17 20.13
N GLU A 220 -14.92 -4.19 21.37
CA GLU A 220 -15.22 -2.98 22.15
C GLU A 220 -14.00 -2.42 22.89
N SER A 221 -12.97 -3.24 23.10
CA SER A 221 -11.82 -3.05 23.99
C SER A 221 -10.83 -1.94 23.59
N GLY A 222 -11.16 -1.12 22.59
CA GLY A 222 -10.37 0.06 22.21
C GLY A 222 -8.95 -0.24 21.72
N TYR A 223 -8.64 -1.50 21.39
CA TYR A 223 -7.33 -1.88 20.85
C TYR A 223 -7.01 -1.11 19.58
N LYS A 224 -5.71 -0.88 19.37
CA LYS A 224 -5.15 -0.11 18.27
C LYS A 224 -3.77 -0.64 17.90
N PHE A 225 -3.26 -0.27 16.73
CA PHE A 225 -1.90 -0.58 16.33
C PHE A 225 -0.87 0.33 16.99
N SER A 226 -1.16 1.63 17.00
CA SER A 226 -0.23 2.67 17.41
C SER A 226 -0.10 2.77 18.91
N TYR A 227 1.14 2.95 19.37
CA TYR A 227 1.45 3.18 20.77
C TYR A 227 1.17 4.63 21.20
N LEU A 228 0.95 5.56 20.26
CA LEU A 228 0.67 6.96 20.58
C LEU A 228 -0.73 7.14 21.18
N PRO A 229 -0.89 7.83 22.32
CA PRO A 229 -2.15 7.88 23.07
C PRO A 229 -3.31 8.48 22.28
N ASP A 230 -3.06 9.55 21.52
CA ASP A 230 -4.12 10.33 20.83
C ASP A 230 -4.56 9.75 19.48
N THR A 231 -3.94 8.65 19.03
CA THR A 231 -4.34 7.98 17.79
C THR A 231 -5.63 7.18 18.00
N LYS A 232 -6.71 7.63 17.35
CA LYS A 232 -8.01 6.95 17.30
C LYS A 232 -8.77 7.28 16.01
N SER A 233 -9.72 6.42 15.62
CA SER A 233 -10.67 6.74 14.56
C SER A 233 -11.85 7.55 15.09
N LEU A 234 -12.32 8.50 14.29
CA LEU A 234 -13.58 9.22 14.48
C LEU A 234 -14.68 8.72 13.51
N LEU A 235 -14.39 7.69 12.72
CA LEU A 235 -15.29 7.15 11.72
C LEU A 235 -16.41 6.32 12.36
N LYS A 236 -17.55 6.26 11.67
CA LYS A 236 -18.65 5.38 12.06
C LYS A 236 -18.20 3.92 11.96
N ARG A 237 -18.28 3.20 13.08
CA ARG A 237 -17.98 1.76 13.13
C ARG A 237 -18.90 0.96 12.21
N ARG A 238 -18.36 -0.12 11.63
CA ARG A 238 -19.06 -1.04 10.73
C ARG A 238 -18.76 -2.48 11.11
N SER A 239 -19.68 -3.38 10.76
CA SER A 239 -19.51 -4.82 10.91
C SER A 239 -19.07 -5.47 9.61
N CYS A 240 -18.44 -6.63 9.73
CA CYS A 240 -18.29 -7.57 8.63
C CYS A 240 -19.41 -8.59 8.67
N TRP A 241 -19.56 -9.34 7.59
CA TRP A 241 -20.58 -10.38 7.46
C TRP A 241 -19.94 -11.66 6.96
N VAL A 242 -20.34 -12.79 7.55
CA VAL A 242 -19.79 -14.11 7.24
C VAL A 242 -20.80 -14.90 6.41
N THR A 243 -20.30 -15.56 5.37
CA THR A 243 -21.03 -16.50 4.50
C THR A 243 -20.11 -17.62 4.04
N TYR A 244 -20.67 -18.64 3.40
CA TYR A 244 -19.96 -19.84 2.97
C TYR A 244 -20.30 -20.20 1.52
N THR A 245 -19.35 -20.79 0.81
CA THR A 245 -19.60 -21.44 -0.48
C THR A 245 -20.37 -22.74 -0.28
N ASN A 246 -21.05 -23.23 -1.32
CA ASN A 246 -21.77 -24.50 -1.33
C ASN A 246 -21.39 -25.35 -2.55
N ASN A 247 -21.89 -26.59 -2.61
CA ASN A 247 -21.59 -27.53 -3.70
C ASN A 247 -21.95 -26.96 -5.08
N TYR A 248 -23.07 -26.25 -5.18
CA TYR A 248 -23.48 -25.58 -6.41
C TYR A 248 -22.42 -24.58 -6.90
N SER A 249 -21.88 -23.75 -6.00
CA SER A 249 -20.80 -22.80 -6.32
C SER A 249 -19.52 -23.50 -6.77
N HIS A 250 -19.26 -24.72 -6.27
CA HIS A 250 -18.09 -25.51 -6.67
C HIS A 250 -18.29 -26.15 -8.04
N GLU A 251 -19.51 -26.57 -8.37
CA GLU A 251 -19.87 -27.11 -9.69
C GLU A 251 -19.76 -26.05 -10.78
N GLU A 252 -20.23 -24.82 -10.54
CA GLU A 252 -20.12 -23.70 -11.49
C GLU A 252 -18.67 -23.26 -11.78
N LEU A 253 -17.72 -23.57 -10.89
CA LEU A 253 -16.30 -23.23 -11.04
C LEU A 253 -15.45 -24.33 -11.71
N ARG A 254 -16.01 -25.53 -11.93
CA ARG A 254 -15.33 -26.64 -12.60
C ARG A 254 -15.45 -26.54 -14.12
#